data_AF-A0A0F9HZ56-F1
#
_entry.id   AF-A0A0F9HZ56-F1
#
_cell.length_a   1.000
_cell.length_b   1.000
_cell.length_c   1.000
_cell.angle_alpha   90.00
_cell.angle_beta   90.00
_cell.angle_gamma   90.00
#
_symmetry.space_group_name_H-M   'P 1'
#
loop_
_entity.id
_entity.type
_entity.pdbx_description
1 polymer ?
#
loop_
_entity_poly.entity_id
_entity_poly.type
_entity_poly.pdbx_seq_one_letter_code
_entity_poly.pdbx_strand_id
1 'polypeptide(L)'
;MKDKLQRLAALIKKQTLVRYKKQFPNISNSEIYSIVTIKPGRKYTKVDVHTSGKYMVDSEGNIFGIKAYGVIHRGHQYGTLDTIDQYYWGDYTAVKIG
;
A
#
# COMPACT_ATOMS: atom_id res chain seq x y z
N MET A 1 -2.45 -16.02 -2.87
CA MET A 1 -1.67 -15.00 -2.13
C MET A 1 -0.97 -14.03 -3.09
N LYS A 2 -0.08 -14.51 -3.97
CA LYS A 2 0.67 -13.68 -4.94
C LYS A 2 -0.24 -12.77 -5.79
N ASP A 3 -1.28 -13.31 -6.39
CA ASP A 3 -2.19 -12.53 -7.26
C ASP A 3 -2.93 -11.43 -6.48
N LYS A 4 -3.34 -11.74 -5.23
CA LYS A 4 -3.99 -10.77 -4.35
C LYS A 4 -3.04 -9.64 -3.93
N LEU A 5 -1.77 -9.95 -3.63
CA LEU A 5 -0.73 -8.95 -3.37
C LEU A 5 -0.49 -8.05 -4.59
N GLN A 6 -0.44 -8.63 -5.79
CA GLN A 6 -0.31 -7.88 -7.03
C GLN A 6 -1.52 -6.96 -7.26
N ARG A 7 -2.74 -7.43 -6.95
CA ARG A 7 -3.96 -6.62 -7.01
C ARG A 7 -3.93 -5.44 -6.04
N LEU A 8 -3.51 -5.67 -4.79
CA LEU A 8 -3.29 -4.60 -3.82
C LEU A 8 -2.26 -3.58 -4.34
N ALA A 9 -1.11 -4.05 -4.85
CA ALA A 9 -0.07 -3.18 -5.38
C ALA A 9 -0.54 -2.34 -6.59
N ALA A 10 -1.30 -2.95 -7.50
CA ALA A 10 -1.89 -2.25 -8.64
C ALA A 10 -2.88 -1.17 -8.19
N LEU A 11 -3.70 -1.47 -7.18
CA LEU A 11 -4.66 -0.53 -6.59
C LEU A 11 -3.96 0.66 -5.93
N ILE A 12 -2.95 0.39 -5.09
CA ILE A 12 -2.11 1.43 -4.45
C ILE A 12 -1.46 2.30 -5.52
N LYS A 13 -0.83 1.71 -6.56
CA LYS A 13 -0.18 2.45 -7.64
C LYS A 13 -1.17 3.39 -8.33
N LYS A 14 -2.30 2.86 -8.77
CA LYS A 14 -3.35 3.63 -9.48
C LYS A 14 -3.84 4.80 -8.64
N GLN A 15 -4.22 4.55 -7.39
CA GLN A 15 -4.79 5.56 -6.52
C GLN A 15 -3.76 6.60 -6.09
N THR A 16 -2.52 6.18 -5.81
CA THR A 16 -1.39 7.08 -5.53
C THR A 16 -1.12 7.99 -6.71
N LEU A 17 -1.05 7.45 -7.93
CA LEU A 17 -0.83 8.25 -9.14
C LEU A 17 -1.92 9.30 -9.35
N VAL A 18 -3.19 8.92 -9.17
CA VAL A 18 -4.33 9.86 -9.26
C VAL A 18 -4.19 10.97 -8.25
N ARG A 19 -3.88 10.66 -6.98
CA ARG A 19 -3.67 11.67 -5.94
C ARG A 19 -2.51 12.60 -6.28
N TYR A 20 -1.37 12.05 -6.68
CA TYR A 20 -0.19 12.86 -7.02
C TYR A 20 -0.44 13.80 -8.19
N LYS A 21 -1.09 13.33 -9.27
CA LYS A 21 -1.44 14.19 -10.41
C LYS A 21 -2.42 15.31 -10.03
N LYS A 22 -3.35 15.03 -9.10
CA LYS A 22 -4.29 16.03 -8.58
C LYS A 22 -3.60 17.06 -7.68
N GLN A 23 -2.73 16.61 -6.78
CA GLN A 23 -2.09 17.46 -5.76
C GLN A 23 -0.90 18.25 -6.33
N PHE A 24 -0.19 17.69 -7.31
CA PHE A 24 1.02 18.25 -7.90
C PHE A 24 0.95 18.17 -9.44
N PRO A 25 0.05 18.94 -10.09
CA PRO A 25 -0.20 18.84 -11.53
C PRO A 25 1.04 19.17 -12.38
N ASN A 26 2.00 19.92 -11.85
CA ASN A 26 3.22 20.35 -12.54
C ASN A 26 4.43 19.40 -12.33
N ILE A 27 4.28 18.32 -11.55
CA ILE A 27 5.33 17.31 -11.41
C ILE A 27 5.29 16.35 -12.60
N SER A 28 6.33 16.38 -13.44
CA SER A 28 6.50 15.48 -14.59
C SER A 28 6.74 14.02 -14.18
N ASN A 29 7.26 13.79 -12.97
CA ASN A 29 7.70 12.47 -12.49
C ASN A 29 6.73 11.79 -11.51
N SER A 30 5.43 12.12 -11.57
CA SER A 30 4.41 11.57 -10.65
C SER A 30 4.32 10.04 -10.68
N GLU A 31 4.67 9.43 -11.80
CA GLU A 31 4.70 7.97 -11.95
C GLU A 31 5.77 7.30 -11.07
N ILE A 32 6.95 7.92 -10.94
CA ILE A 32 8.07 7.39 -10.14
C ILE A 32 7.68 7.31 -8.66
N TYR A 33 6.94 8.31 -8.16
CA TYR A 33 6.45 8.34 -6.78
C TYR A 33 5.28 7.39 -6.51
N SER A 34 4.67 6.84 -7.57
CA SER A 34 3.58 5.86 -7.47
C SER A 34 4.03 4.41 -7.64
N ILE A 35 5.31 4.16 -7.92
CA ILE A 35 5.85 2.80 -8.08
C ILE A 35 5.61 2.01 -6.80
N VAL A 36 5.07 0.80 -6.94
CA VAL A 36 4.85 -0.11 -5.81
C VAL A 36 5.74 -1.32 -5.97
N THR A 37 6.48 -1.67 -4.92
CA THR A 37 7.30 -2.89 -4.89
C THR A 37 6.85 -3.84 -3.80
N ILE A 38 6.86 -5.13 -4.10
CA ILE A 38 6.50 -6.20 -3.17
C ILE A 38 7.79 -6.91 -2.77
N LYS A 39 8.08 -6.97 -1.48
CA LYS A 39 9.29 -7.61 -0.93
C LYS A 39 8.88 -8.70 0.04
N PRO A 40 8.84 -9.97 -0.41
CA PRO A 40 8.58 -11.10 0.48
C PRO A 40 9.60 -11.16 1.61
N GLY A 41 9.13 -11.45 2.82
CA GLY A 41 9.96 -11.66 3.99
C GLY A 41 9.49 -12.87 4.78
N ARG A 42 10.27 -13.29 5.79
CA ARG A 42 9.99 -14.53 6.54
C ARG A 42 8.63 -14.50 7.25
N LYS A 43 8.26 -13.35 7.85
CA LYS A 43 7.02 -13.20 8.62
C LYS A 43 5.98 -12.32 7.93
N TYR A 44 6.45 -11.28 7.24
CA TYR A 44 5.59 -10.33 6.55
C TYR A 44 6.14 -10.07 5.15
N THR A 45 5.25 -9.88 4.20
CA THR A 45 5.55 -9.30 2.90
C THR A 45 5.40 -7.79 2.99
N LYS A 46 6.45 -7.04 2.62
CA LYS A 46 6.40 -5.57 2.58
C LYS A 46 5.84 -5.11 1.24
N VAL A 47 5.00 -4.09 1.29
CA VAL A 47 4.49 -3.37 0.13
C VAL A 47 4.95 -1.92 0.26
N ASP A 48 5.95 -1.56 -0.53
CA ASP A 48 6.60 -0.26 -0.50
C ASP A 48 6.02 0.62 -1.59
N VAL A 49 5.88 1.92 -1.32
CA VAL A 49 5.57 2.94 -2.33
C VAL A 49 6.81 3.81 -2.51
N HIS A 50 7.27 3.90 -3.76
CA HIS A 50 8.58 4.43 -4.11
C HIS A 50 9.67 3.71 -3.30
N THR A 51 10.45 4.44 -2.50
CA THR A 51 11.53 3.91 -1.66
C THR A 51 11.10 3.63 -0.23
N SER A 52 9.85 3.94 0.14
CA SER A 52 9.36 3.90 1.51
C SER A 52 8.43 2.72 1.75
N GLY A 53 8.65 2.00 2.86
CA GLY A 53 7.72 0.97 3.31
C GLY A 53 6.38 1.57 3.70
N LYS A 54 5.29 1.02 3.15
CA LYS A 54 3.93 1.53 3.41
C LYS A 54 3.08 0.54 4.18
N TYR A 55 3.01 -0.70 3.71
CA TYR A 55 2.22 -1.76 4.33
C TYR A 55 3.02 -3.04 4.52
N MET A 56 2.58 -3.84 5.48
CA MET A 56 3.03 -5.21 5.70
C MET A 56 1.85 -6.15 5.70
N VAL A 57 2.01 -7.28 5.03
CA VAL A 57 0.99 -8.31 4.91
C VAL A 57 1.51 -9.59 5.52
N ASP A 58 0.73 -10.18 6.43
CA ASP A 58 1.09 -11.47 7.04
C ASP A 58 0.69 -12.66 6.15
N SER A 59 0.95 -13.87 6.63
CA SER A 59 0.62 -15.12 5.91
C SER A 59 -0.88 -15.36 5.76
N GLU A 60 -1.70 -14.75 6.62
CA GLU A 60 -3.17 -14.85 6.58
C GLU A 60 -3.78 -13.79 5.64
N GLY A 61 -2.97 -12.84 5.18
CA GLY A 61 -3.39 -11.77 4.28
C GLY A 61 -3.91 -10.53 5.01
N ASN A 62 -3.72 -10.41 6.33
CA ASN A 62 -4.05 -9.19 7.07
C ASN A 62 -3.09 -8.08 6.67
N ILE A 63 -3.62 -6.86 6.47
CA ILE A 63 -2.85 -5.71 6.01
C ILE A 63 -2.64 -4.73 7.16
N PHE A 64 -1.39 -4.43 7.46
CA PHE A 64 -0.99 -3.52 8.52
C PHE A 64 -0.20 -2.34 7.95
N GLY A 65 -0.35 -1.17 8.58
CA GLY A 65 0.61 -0.08 8.44
C GLY A 65 1.96 -0.44 9.08
N ILE A 66 2.98 0.38 8.81
CA ILE A 66 4.34 0.20 9.32
C ILE A 66 4.64 1.28 10.38
N LYS A 67 5.16 0.87 11.54
CA LYS A 67 5.85 1.74 12.52
C LYS A 67 7.31 1.94 12.10
N ALA A 68 8.01 2.85 12.79
CA ALA A 68 9.46 2.97 12.66
C ALA A 68 10.17 1.60 12.71
N TYR A 69 11.27 1.48 11.96
CA TYR A 69 12.13 0.29 11.88
C TYR A 69 11.48 -0.98 11.29
N GLY A 70 10.41 -0.84 10.51
CA GLY A 70 9.84 -1.98 9.78
C GLY A 70 9.09 -2.97 10.67
N VAL A 71 8.44 -2.46 11.72
CA VAL A 71 7.55 -3.23 12.59
C VAL A 71 6.10 -2.95 12.20
N ILE A 72 5.21 -3.95 12.25
CA ILE A 72 3.78 -3.72 11.98
C ILE A 72 3.15 -2.78 13.02
N HIS A 73 2.22 -1.95 12.57
CA HIS A 73 1.38 -1.16 13.45
C HIS A 73 0.03 -1.87 13.66
N ARG A 74 -0.11 -2.64 14.74
CA ARG A 74 -1.35 -3.41 15.03
C ARG A 74 -2.62 -2.56 15.12
N GLY A 75 -2.53 -1.33 15.62
CA GLY A 75 -3.66 -0.39 15.63
C GLY A 75 -4.01 0.20 14.26
N HIS A 76 -3.18 -0.02 13.25
CA HIS A 76 -3.41 0.42 11.86
C HIS A 76 -3.57 -0.83 10.99
N GLN A 77 -4.61 -1.60 11.28
CA GLN A 77 -5.03 -2.73 10.47
C GLN A 77 -6.11 -2.27 9.49
N TYR A 78 -5.93 -2.57 8.20
CA TYR A 78 -6.76 -2.06 7.10
C TYR A 78 -7.51 -3.19 6.39
N GLY A 79 -7.99 -4.18 7.16
CA GLY A 79 -8.65 -5.38 6.65
C GLY A 79 -7.67 -6.44 6.15
N THR A 80 -8.08 -7.18 5.11
CA THR A 80 -7.31 -8.26 4.50
C THR A 80 -7.18 -8.07 3.00
N LEU A 81 -6.38 -8.93 2.36
CA LEU A 81 -6.26 -9.00 0.90
C LEU A 81 -7.58 -9.28 0.16
N ASP A 82 -8.59 -9.82 0.85
CA ASP A 82 -9.93 -10.05 0.30
C ASP A 82 -10.83 -8.82 0.40
N THR A 83 -10.50 -7.87 1.27
CA THR A 83 -11.30 -6.66 1.50
C THR A 83 -10.68 -5.41 0.89
N ILE A 84 -9.69 -5.54 0.01
CA ILE A 84 -8.93 -4.39 -0.51
C ILE A 84 -9.79 -3.37 -1.27
N ASP A 85 -10.90 -3.80 -1.84
CA ASP A 85 -11.83 -2.91 -2.56
C ASP A 85 -12.69 -2.05 -1.62
N GLN A 86 -12.69 -2.35 -0.32
CA GLN A 86 -13.39 -1.57 0.71
C GLN A 86 -12.56 -0.38 1.20
N TYR A 87 -11.37 -0.15 0.62
CA TYR A 87 -10.43 0.88 1.05
C TYR A 87 -9.89 1.68 -0.13
N TYR A 88 -9.68 2.96 0.11
CA TYR A 88 -8.84 3.83 -0.68
C TYR A 88 -7.41 3.81 -0.11
N TRP A 89 -6.44 3.45 -0.94
CA TRP A 89 -5.04 3.22 -0.56
C TRP A 89 -4.07 4.29 -1.08
N GLY A 90 -4.58 5.28 -1.83
CA GLY A 90 -3.75 6.32 -2.43
C GLY A 90 -3.18 7.32 -1.40
N ASP A 91 -3.87 7.51 -0.28
CA ASP A 91 -3.51 8.46 0.78
C ASP A 91 -2.32 8.00 1.63
N TYR A 92 -1.96 8.77 2.65
CA TYR A 92 -0.87 8.40 3.57
C TYR A 92 -1.15 7.07 4.28
N THR A 93 -2.36 6.89 4.79
CA THR A 93 -2.91 5.65 5.33
C THR A 93 -4.07 5.15 4.45
N ALA A 94 -4.45 3.87 4.59
CA ALA A 94 -5.63 3.39 3.91
C ALA A 94 -6.89 3.94 4.60
N VAL A 95 -7.86 4.38 3.81
CA VAL A 95 -9.11 4.98 4.30
C VAL A 95 -10.26 4.08 3.86
N LYS A 96 -11.10 3.64 4.81
CA LYS A 96 -12.25 2.80 4.48
C LYS A 96 -13.25 3.59 3.63
N ILE A 97 -13.70 3.00 2.53
CA ILE A 97 -14.75 3.56 1.67
C ILE A 97 -16.08 3.21 2.35
N GLY A 98 -16.91 4.24 2.58
CA GLY A 98 -18.24 4.11 3.16
C GLY A 98 -19.25 3.45 2.23
#